data_AF-A0A4R2MCJ5-F1
#
_entry.id   AF-A0A4R2MCJ5-F1
#
_cell.length_a   1.000
_cell.length_b   1.000
_cell.length_c   1.000
_cell.angle_alpha   90.00
_cell.angle_beta   90.00
_cell.angle_gamma   90.00
#
_symmetry.space_group_name_H-M   'P 1'
#
loop_
_entity.id
_entity.type
_entity.pdbx_description
1 polymer ?
#
loop_
_entity_poly.entity_id
_entity_poly.type
_entity_poly.pdbx_seq_one_letter_code
_entity_poly.pdbx_strand_id
1 'polypeptide(L)'
;MTQRFVLALALAAAVPAMAQKASAPAAAPAASAAASAAPSSPAKKALVAKILQIQQPAVENMARQLAEQPAVMLMQQGAMAVQRLPADKREAVVKGMQADAKKYADEATPIVRDRAVKLAPSTIGVLLEQRFTEAELKQLVGILESPVNRKFQSLNGDMQRAIGEKLVAETKPLVAPKVQAMEQSVRKRFEAAAPAAAASAPKQ
;
A
#
# COMPACT_ATOMS: atom_id res chain seq x y z
N MET A 1 -12.36 -4.37 4.06
CA MET A 1 -12.40 -3.68 2.76
C MET A 1 -11.17 -2.79 2.69
N THR A 2 -10.04 -3.37 2.28
CA THR A 2 -8.74 -2.69 2.30
C THR A 2 -8.00 -3.05 1.02
N GLN A 3 -8.40 -2.41 -0.08
CA GLN A 3 -7.70 -2.49 -1.35
C GLN A 3 -6.64 -1.39 -1.36
N ARG A 4 -5.50 -1.69 -0.75
CA ARG A 4 -4.28 -0.92 -0.84
C ARG A 4 -3.19 -1.91 -1.16
N PHE A 5 -2.74 -1.96 -2.41
CA PHE A 5 -1.33 -2.08 -2.78
C PHE A 5 -1.25 -1.86 -4.29
N VAL A 6 -0.96 -0.61 -4.62
CA VAL A 6 -0.31 -0.20 -5.85
C VAL A 6 1.00 -1.00 -5.96
N LEU A 7 1.23 -1.58 -7.14
CA LEU A 7 2.47 -2.18 -7.64
C LEU A 7 3.62 -2.32 -6.60
N ALA A 8 3.71 -3.48 -5.97
CA ALA A 8 4.97 -3.97 -5.43
C ALA A 8 5.55 -4.96 -6.44
N LEU A 9 6.38 -4.47 -7.36
CA LEU A 9 7.31 -5.34 -8.07
C LEU A 9 8.46 -5.66 -7.10
N ALA A 10 8.23 -6.58 -6.18
CA ALA A 10 9.25 -7.12 -5.29
C ALA A 10 9.62 -8.52 -5.79
N LEU A 11 10.62 -8.60 -6.67
CA LEU A 11 11.32 -9.84 -6.94
C LEU A 11 12.20 -10.14 -5.73
N ALA A 12 11.70 -10.96 -4.81
CA ALA A 12 12.47 -11.46 -3.68
C ALA A 12 13.46 -12.52 -4.18
N ALA A 13 14.70 -12.12 -4.46
CA ALA A 13 15.84 -13.02 -4.47
C ALA A 13 16.37 -13.12 -3.03
N ALA A 14 15.95 -14.16 -2.31
CA ALA A 14 16.59 -14.55 -1.07
C ALA A 14 17.99 -15.09 -1.37
N VAL A 15 19.02 -14.28 -1.11
CA VAL A 15 20.41 -14.78 -1.06
C VAL A 15 20.77 -14.88 0.42
N PRO A 16 20.88 -16.09 1.00
CA PRO A 16 21.33 -16.22 2.38
C PRO A 16 22.79 -15.78 2.47
N ALA A 17 23.03 -14.77 3.31
CA ALA A 17 24.37 -14.37 3.72
C ALA A 17 24.97 -15.46 4.62
N MET A 18 25.99 -16.18 4.12
CA MET A 18 26.94 -16.90 4.96
C MET A 18 28.37 -16.72 4.43
N ALA A 19 29.15 -15.98 5.23
CA ALA A 19 30.58 -16.11 5.50
C ALA A 19 31.55 -16.35 4.31
N GLN A 20 32.10 -15.26 3.76
CA GLN A 20 33.36 -15.31 3.02
C GLN A 20 34.55 -15.21 3.98
N LYS A 21 35.33 -16.30 4.02
CA LYS A 21 36.67 -16.36 4.61
C LYS A 21 37.66 -15.70 3.65
N ALA A 22 38.54 -14.87 4.20
CA ALA A 22 39.54 -14.10 3.48
C ALA A 22 40.65 -14.97 2.84
N SER A 23 41.05 -14.61 1.62
CA SER A 23 42.37 -14.92 1.05
C SER A 23 42.75 -13.85 0.00
N ALA A 24 44.06 -13.59 -0.07
CA ALA A 24 44.75 -12.37 -0.52
C ALA A 24 44.84 -12.17 -2.07
N PRO A 25 45.43 -11.05 -2.56
CA PRO A 25 45.04 -10.37 -3.80
C PRO A 25 45.75 -10.89 -5.06
N ALA A 26 45.07 -10.80 -6.21
CA ALA A 26 45.67 -10.92 -7.53
C ALA A 26 45.18 -9.78 -8.43
N ALA A 27 46.15 -9.00 -8.91
CA ALA A 27 46.19 -8.11 -10.08
C ALA A 27 44.88 -7.43 -10.56
N ALA A 28 44.87 -6.10 -10.47
CA ALA A 28 43.95 -5.23 -11.18
C ALA A 28 44.01 -5.41 -12.71
N PRO A 29 42.89 -5.18 -13.39
CA PRO A 29 42.93 -4.26 -14.52
C PRO A 29 41.93 -3.11 -14.34
N ALA A 30 42.44 -1.92 -14.66
CA ALA A 30 41.75 -0.70 -15.07
C ALA A 30 40.57 -0.23 -14.20
N ALA A 31 40.78 0.95 -13.60
CA ALA A 31 39.72 1.85 -13.22
C ALA A 31 38.61 1.86 -14.29
N SER A 32 37.41 1.40 -13.95
CA SER A 32 36.23 1.99 -14.55
C SER A 32 36.33 3.47 -14.20
N ALA A 33 36.74 4.27 -15.18
CA ALA A 33 36.40 5.67 -15.19
C ALA A 33 34.93 5.72 -14.79
N ALA A 34 34.63 6.41 -13.68
CA ALA A 34 33.28 6.87 -13.45
C ALA A 34 32.93 7.67 -14.70
N ALA A 35 32.26 7.02 -15.65
CA ALA A 35 31.68 7.70 -16.78
C ALA A 35 30.75 8.70 -16.11
N SER A 36 31.15 9.96 -16.10
CA SER A 36 30.26 11.09 -15.90
C SER A 36 29.01 10.73 -16.69
N ALA A 37 27.93 10.36 -16.00
CA ALA A 37 26.69 9.98 -16.66
C ALA A 37 26.36 11.15 -17.57
N ALA A 38 26.49 10.92 -18.88
CA ALA A 38 26.22 11.97 -19.84
C ALA A 38 24.82 12.49 -19.53
N PRO A 39 24.62 13.83 -19.50
CA PRO A 39 23.31 14.39 -19.19
C PRO A 39 22.26 13.74 -20.09
N SER A 40 21.12 13.35 -19.51
CA SER A 40 20.06 12.63 -20.21
C SER A 40 19.71 13.28 -21.53
N SER A 41 19.67 12.48 -22.60
CA SER A 41 19.29 12.94 -23.94
C SER A 41 17.90 13.60 -23.91
N PRO A 42 17.61 14.56 -24.80
CA PRO A 42 16.27 15.12 -24.93
C PRO A 42 15.20 14.05 -25.19
N ALA A 43 15.53 13.00 -25.97
CA ALA A 43 14.62 11.88 -26.25
C ALA A 43 14.30 11.07 -24.99
N LYS A 44 15.31 10.78 -24.16
CA LYS A 44 15.12 10.11 -22.87
C LYS A 44 14.24 10.93 -21.93
N LYS A 45 14.45 12.24 -21.86
CA LYS A 45 13.61 13.16 -21.05
C LYS A 45 12.17 13.19 -21.53
N ALA A 46 11.92 13.17 -22.83
CA ALA A 46 10.57 13.11 -23.39
C ALA A 46 9.84 11.81 -23.01
N LEU A 47 10.54 10.67 -23.04
CA LEU A 47 9.97 9.38 -22.60
C LEU A 47 9.64 9.38 -21.11
N VAL A 48 10.51 9.94 -20.27
CA VAL A 48 10.24 10.10 -18.84
C VAL A 48 9.03 10.99 -18.60
N ALA A 49 8.95 12.15 -19.27
CA ALA A 49 7.80 13.05 -19.16
C ALA A 49 6.50 12.34 -19.57
N LYS A 50 6.53 11.51 -20.62
CA LYS A 50 5.39 10.71 -21.05
C LYS A 50 4.97 9.68 -20.00
N ILE A 51 5.92 8.99 -19.36
CA ILE A 51 5.63 8.05 -18.27
C ILE A 51 5.01 8.80 -17.08
N LEU A 52 5.57 9.95 -16.69
CA LEU A 52 5.02 10.77 -15.61
C LEU A 52 3.60 11.23 -15.91
N GLN A 53 3.30 11.59 -17.16
CA GLN A 53 1.94 11.94 -17.58
C GLN A 53 0.98 10.75 -17.47
N ILE A 54 1.40 9.55 -17.91
CA ILE A 54 0.58 8.33 -17.76
C ILE A 54 0.33 8.01 -16.27
N GLN A 55 1.33 8.26 -15.42
CA GLN A 55 1.26 8.01 -13.97
C GLN A 55 0.62 9.15 -13.18
N GLN A 56 0.28 10.27 -13.81
CA GLN A 56 -0.28 11.45 -13.13
C GLN A 56 -1.51 11.09 -12.28
N PRO A 57 -2.50 10.29 -12.76
CA PRO A 57 -3.65 9.92 -11.93
C PRO A 57 -3.24 9.18 -10.65
N ALA A 58 -2.19 8.36 -10.68
CA ALA A 58 -1.70 7.66 -9.50
C ALA A 58 -1.04 8.62 -8.50
N VAL A 59 -0.25 9.58 -8.98
CA VAL A 59 0.37 10.63 -8.15
C VAL A 59 -0.70 11.51 -7.50
N GLU A 60 -1.72 11.90 -8.25
CA GLU A 60 -2.84 12.71 -7.75
C GLU A 60 -3.68 11.94 -6.72
N ASN A 61 -3.96 10.66 -6.96
CA ASN A 61 -4.68 9.81 -6.01
C ASN A 61 -3.90 9.61 -4.71
N MET A 62 -2.58 9.39 -4.79
CA MET A 62 -1.73 9.31 -3.60
C MET A 62 -1.77 10.61 -2.81
N ALA A 63 -1.66 11.75 -3.49
CA ALA A 63 -1.71 13.06 -2.86
C ALA A 63 -3.05 13.33 -2.16
N ARG A 64 -4.16 12.97 -2.81
CA ARG A 64 -5.50 13.02 -2.21
C ARG A 64 -5.58 12.19 -0.94
N GLN A 65 -5.13 10.94 -0.98
CA GLN A 65 -5.15 10.05 0.19
C GLN A 65 -4.32 10.60 1.36
N LEU A 66 -3.18 11.21 1.07
CA LEU A 66 -2.34 11.85 2.08
C LEU A 66 -3.02 13.11 2.65
N ALA A 67 -3.62 13.93 1.79
CA ALA A 67 -4.33 15.13 2.20
C ALA A 67 -5.54 14.82 3.09
N GLU A 68 -6.32 13.78 2.76
CA GLU A 68 -7.55 13.40 3.47
C GLU A 68 -7.29 12.63 4.77
N GLN A 69 -6.09 12.06 4.96
CA GLN A 69 -5.77 11.21 6.12
C GLN A 69 -6.07 11.86 7.49
N PRO A 70 -5.71 13.14 7.75
CA PRO A 70 -5.99 13.77 9.04
C PRO A 70 -7.48 13.86 9.35
N ALA A 71 -8.32 14.19 8.36
CA ALA A 71 -9.76 14.24 8.54
C ALA A 71 -10.34 12.85 8.85
N VAL A 72 -9.86 11.80 8.15
CA VAL A 72 -10.27 10.41 8.43
C VAL A 72 -9.93 10.01 9.87
N MET A 73 -8.75 10.37 10.37
CA MET A 73 -8.35 10.07 11.75
C MET A 73 -9.23 10.79 12.78
N LEU A 74 -9.48 12.09 12.57
CA LEU A 74 -10.36 12.87 13.46
C LEU A 74 -11.79 12.36 13.46
N MET A 75 -12.33 11.98 12.30
CA MET A 75 -13.67 11.38 12.19
C MET A 75 -13.77 10.06 12.97
N GLN A 76 -12.75 9.20 12.90
CA GLN A 76 -12.73 7.94 13.66
C GLN A 76 -12.65 8.17 15.18
N GLN A 77 -11.80 9.10 15.62
CA GLN A 77 -11.67 9.46 17.03
C GLN A 77 -12.96 10.10 17.57
N GLY A 78 -13.52 11.04 16.80
CA GLY A 78 -14.74 11.73 17.16
C GLY A 78 -15.96 10.81 17.16
N ALA A 79 -16.00 9.75 16.35
CA ALA A 79 -17.08 8.75 16.39
C ALA A 79 -17.20 8.09 17.78
N MET A 80 -16.08 7.80 18.45
CA MET A 80 -16.08 7.27 19.82
C MET A 80 -16.60 8.29 20.83
N ALA A 81 -16.30 9.57 20.65
CA ALA A 81 -16.80 10.64 21.50
C ALA A 81 -18.31 10.88 21.30
N VAL A 82 -18.78 10.84 20.05
CA VAL A 82 -20.21 10.97 19.69
C VAL A 82 -21.05 9.86 20.33
N GLN A 83 -20.54 8.63 20.40
CA GLN A 83 -21.27 7.52 21.05
C GLN A 83 -21.60 7.79 22.53
N ARG A 84 -20.81 8.64 23.20
CA ARG A 84 -21.00 9.03 24.61
C ARG A 84 -21.96 10.22 24.79
N LEU A 85 -22.36 10.88 23.71
CA LEU A 85 -23.30 12.01 23.76
C LEU A 85 -24.76 11.54 23.91
N PRO A 86 -25.65 12.40 24.44
CA PRO A 86 -27.10 12.22 24.36
C PRO A 86 -27.57 12.00 22.91
N ALA A 87 -28.55 11.11 22.71
CA ALA A 87 -28.97 10.67 21.37
C ALA A 87 -29.45 11.83 20.48
N ASP A 88 -30.17 12.79 21.05
CA ASP A 88 -30.67 14.01 20.42
C ASP A 88 -29.56 14.94 19.87
N LYS A 89 -28.33 14.82 20.39
CA LYS A 89 -27.19 15.65 19.97
C LYS A 89 -26.27 14.98 18.94
N ARG A 90 -26.33 13.65 18.82
CA ARG A 90 -25.36 12.88 18.00
C ARG A 90 -25.41 13.28 16.53
N GLU A 91 -26.61 13.39 15.96
CA GLU A 91 -26.78 13.67 14.52
C GLU A 91 -26.21 15.04 14.14
N ALA A 92 -26.51 16.08 14.93
CA ALA A 92 -26.02 17.43 14.68
C ALA A 92 -24.48 17.49 14.76
N VAL A 93 -23.87 16.83 15.75
CA VAL A 93 -22.41 16.77 15.89
C VAL A 93 -21.78 16.01 14.73
N VAL A 94 -22.35 14.86 14.35
CA VAL A 94 -21.86 14.06 13.22
C VAL A 94 -21.92 14.84 11.90
N LYS A 95 -23.00 15.59 11.66
CA LYS A 95 -23.13 16.46 10.48
C LYS A 95 -22.10 17.59 10.49
N GLY A 96 -21.89 18.24 11.63
CA GLY A 96 -20.87 19.29 11.78
C GLY A 96 -19.47 18.76 11.48
N MET A 97 -19.10 17.63 12.09
CA MET A 97 -17.80 16.99 11.84
C MET A 97 -17.61 16.59 10.37
N GLN A 98 -18.65 16.09 9.70
CA GLN A 98 -18.60 15.79 8.26
C GLN A 98 -18.40 17.04 7.41
N ALA A 99 -19.07 18.14 7.74
CA ALA A 99 -18.91 19.42 7.05
C ALA A 99 -17.48 19.97 7.21
N ASP A 100 -16.93 19.94 8.43
CA ASP A 100 -15.56 20.36 8.70
C ASP A 100 -14.54 19.48 7.98
N ALA A 101 -14.72 18.16 8.01
CA ALA A 101 -13.86 17.21 7.30
C ALA A 101 -13.89 17.46 5.78
N LYS A 102 -15.07 17.72 5.22
CA LYS A 102 -15.22 18.06 3.79
C LYS A 102 -14.53 19.38 3.47
N LYS A 103 -14.76 20.43 4.26
CA LYS A 103 -14.12 21.74 4.07
C LYS A 103 -12.59 21.61 4.07
N TYR A 104 -12.06 20.90 5.07
CA TYR A 104 -10.63 20.60 5.13
C TYR A 104 -10.13 19.87 3.88
N ALA A 105 -10.84 18.83 3.41
CA ALA A 105 -10.43 18.07 2.23
C ALA A 105 -10.45 18.92 0.95
N ASP A 106 -11.46 19.77 0.79
CA ASP A 106 -11.62 20.69 -0.35
C ASP A 106 -10.48 21.73 -0.38
N GLU A 107 -10.00 22.19 0.78
CA GLU A 107 -8.87 23.13 0.90
C GLU A 107 -7.51 22.43 0.76
N ALA A 108 -7.31 21.30 1.43
CA ALA A 108 -6.00 20.65 1.56
C ALA A 108 -5.61 19.83 0.31
N THR A 109 -6.57 19.14 -0.31
CA THR A 109 -6.32 18.26 -1.45
C THR A 109 -5.66 18.96 -2.63
N PRO A 110 -6.13 20.13 -3.14
CA PRO A 110 -5.47 20.81 -4.25
C PRO A 110 -4.04 21.23 -3.90
N ILE A 111 -3.77 21.67 -2.66
CA ILE A 111 -2.43 22.07 -2.21
C ILE A 111 -1.46 20.89 -2.31
N VAL A 112 -1.82 19.74 -1.73
CA VAL A 112 -0.97 18.54 -1.70
C VAL A 112 -0.82 17.95 -3.10
N ARG A 113 -1.91 17.90 -3.89
CA ARG A 113 -1.90 17.43 -5.28
C ARG A 113 -0.95 18.26 -6.15
N ASP A 114 -1.09 19.57 -6.13
CA ASP A 114 -0.28 20.47 -6.96
C ASP A 114 1.20 20.36 -6.58
N ARG A 115 1.50 20.18 -5.29
CA ARG A 115 2.87 19.96 -4.84
C ARG A 115 3.42 18.61 -5.30
N ALA A 116 2.62 17.54 -5.22
CA ALA A 116 3.02 16.21 -5.67
C ALA A 116 3.32 16.19 -7.18
N VAL A 117 2.45 16.78 -8.01
CA VAL A 117 2.66 16.88 -9.46
C VAL A 117 3.92 17.69 -9.78
N LYS A 118 4.16 18.81 -9.10
CA LYS A 118 5.37 19.63 -9.28
C LYS A 118 6.66 18.91 -8.85
N LEU A 119 6.59 18.04 -7.85
CA LEU A 119 7.74 17.28 -7.35
C LEU A 119 8.05 16.04 -8.20
N ALA A 120 7.08 15.52 -8.96
CA ALA A 120 7.25 14.27 -9.70
C ALA A 120 8.45 14.27 -10.67
N PRO A 121 8.72 15.33 -11.47
CA PRO A 121 9.90 15.36 -12.34
C PRO A 121 11.23 15.30 -11.59
N SER A 122 11.37 16.07 -10.51
CA SER A 122 12.63 16.13 -9.74
C SER A 122 12.84 14.95 -8.79
N THR A 123 11.86 14.05 -8.66
CA THR A 123 11.91 12.86 -7.80
C THR A 123 11.84 11.60 -8.64
N ILE A 124 10.64 11.24 -9.10
CA ILE A 124 10.39 10.06 -9.94
C ILE A 124 11.10 10.20 -11.29
N GLY A 125 11.07 11.39 -11.90
CA GLY A 125 11.73 11.62 -13.19
C GLY A 125 13.24 11.36 -13.13
N VAL A 126 13.92 11.92 -12.13
CA VAL A 126 15.36 11.67 -11.88
C VAL A 126 15.64 10.17 -11.68
N LEU A 127 14.81 9.46 -10.92
CA LEU A 127 14.98 8.02 -10.72
C LEU A 127 14.83 7.25 -12.03
N LEU A 128 13.84 7.58 -12.87
CA LEU A 128 13.67 6.95 -14.17
C LEU A 128 14.85 7.23 -15.11
N GLU A 129 15.36 8.45 -15.12
CA GLU A 129 16.53 8.83 -15.92
C GLU A 129 17.81 8.10 -15.47
N GLN A 130 17.98 7.84 -14.17
CA GLN A 130 19.15 7.15 -13.64
C GLN A 130 19.09 5.64 -13.79
N ARG A 131 17.88 5.05 -13.69
CA ARG A 131 17.71 3.59 -13.57
C ARG A 131 17.36 2.88 -14.86
N PHE A 132 16.87 3.60 -15.86
CA PHE A 132 16.48 3.02 -17.14
C PHE A 132 17.29 3.62 -18.28
N THR A 133 17.52 2.82 -19.30
CA THR A 133 18.00 3.27 -20.60
C THR A 133 16.87 3.90 -21.42
N GLU A 134 17.22 4.65 -22.47
CA GLU A 134 16.21 5.21 -23.40
C GLU A 134 15.38 4.11 -24.07
N ALA A 135 16.01 2.99 -24.43
CA ALA A 135 15.33 1.84 -25.05
C ALA A 135 14.30 1.21 -24.10
N GLU A 136 14.67 0.98 -22.84
CA GLU A 136 13.76 0.41 -21.84
C GLU A 136 12.59 1.35 -21.54
N LEU A 137 12.83 2.66 -21.45
CA LEU A 137 11.76 3.65 -21.26
C LEU A 137 10.78 3.64 -22.44
N LYS A 138 11.29 3.48 -23.67
CA LYS A 138 10.45 3.37 -24.87
C LYS A 138 9.58 2.11 -24.84
N GLN A 139 10.16 0.97 -24.46
CA GLN A 139 9.41 -0.28 -24.27
C GLN A 139 8.34 -0.12 -23.17
N LEU A 140 8.71 0.51 -22.05
CA LEU A 140 7.79 0.76 -20.93
C LEU A 140 6.61 1.64 -21.36
N VAL A 141 6.84 2.73 -22.09
CA VAL A 141 5.76 3.57 -22.65
C VAL A 141 4.82 2.73 -23.52
N GLY A 142 5.37 1.89 -24.41
CA GLY A 142 4.57 0.99 -25.25
C GLY A 142 3.68 0.04 -24.43
N ILE A 143 4.19 -0.53 -23.34
CA ILE A 143 3.42 -1.38 -22.43
C ILE A 143 2.31 -0.58 -21.73
N LEU A 144 2.63 0.62 -21.22
CA LEU A 144 1.69 1.45 -20.47
C LEU A 144 0.56 2.03 -21.34
N GLU A 145 0.84 2.30 -22.61
CA GLU A 145 -0.17 2.79 -23.56
C GLU A 145 -0.98 1.67 -24.21
N SER A 146 -0.53 0.42 -24.10
CA SER A 146 -1.17 -0.73 -24.73
C SER A 146 -2.62 -0.91 -24.26
N PRO A 147 -3.62 -0.85 -25.16
CA PRO A 147 -5.01 -1.09 -24.81
C PRO A 147 -5.25 -2.54 -24.38
N VAL A 148 -4.47 -3.49 -24.91
CA VAL A 148 -4.50 -4.90 -24.49
C VAL A 148 -4.03 -5.02 -23.04
N ASN A 149 -2.96 -4.32 -22.67
CA ASN A 149 -2.48 -4.29 -21.29
C ASN A 149 -3.52 -3.65 -20.35
N ARG A 150 -4.19 -2.57 -20.76
CA ARG A 150 -5.28 -1.97 -19.97
C ARG A 150 -6.46 -2.93 -19.78
N LYS A 151 -6.87 -3.64 -20.83
CA LYS A 151 -7.91 -4.67 -20.76
C LYS A 151 -7.52 -5.80 -19.81
N PHE A 152 -6.27 -6.25 -19.86
CA PHE A 152 -5.76 -7.26 -18.95
C PHE A 152 -5.80 -6.77 -17.48
N GLN A 153 -5.37 -5.53 -17.21
CA GLN A 153 -5.43 -4.94 -15.87
C GLN A 153 -6.86 -4.81 -15.34
N SER A 154 -7.84 -4.43 -16.19
CA SER A 154 -9.23 -4.32 -15.76
C SER A 154 -9.85 -5.66 -15.35
N LEU A 155 -9.34 -6.78 -15.90
CA LEU A 155 -9.81 -8.12 -15.55
C LEU A 155 -9.28 -8.62 -14.20
N ASN A 156 -8.31 -7.94 -13.57
CA ASN A 156 -7.66 -8.45 -12.35
C ASN A 156 -8.66 -8.70 -11.21
N GLY A 157 -9.67 -7.84 -11.06
CA GLY A 157 -10.74 -8.04 -10.05
C GLY A 157 -11.62 -9.26 -10.33
N ASP A 158 -11.95 -9.50 -11.60
CA ASP A 158 -12.78 -10.63 -12.02
C ASP A 158 -12.02 -11.95 -11.89
N MET A 159 -10.74 -11.98 -12.26
CA MET A 159 -9.87 -13.14 -12.08
C MET A 159 -9.71 -13.50 -10.59
N GLN A 160 -9.51 -12.50 -9.72
CA GLN A 160 -9.45 -12.71 -8.27
C GLN A 160 -10.76 -13.27 -7.71
N ARG A 161 -11.90 -12.74 -8.15
CA ARG A 161 -13.22 -13.25 -7.76
C ARG A 161 -13.40 -14.70 -8.18
N ALA A 162 -13.11 -15.02 -9.45
CA ALA A 162 -13.27 -16.36 -10.00
C ALA A 162 -12.45 -17.42 -9.25
N ILE A 163 -11.17 -17.13 -8.96
CA ILE A 163 -10.32 -18.04 -8.18
C ILE A 163 -10.81 -18.10 -6.73
N GLY A 164 -11.16 -16.96 -6.12
CA GLY A 164 -11.62 -16.89 -4.73
C GLY A 164 -12.89 -17.69 -4.46
N GLU A 165 -13.90 -17.57 -5.33
CA GLU A 165 -15.16 -18.32 -5.24
C GLU A 165 -14.91 -19.83 -5.26
N LYS A 166 -14.13 -20.30 -6.24
CA LYS A 166 -13.82 -21.72 -6.38
C LYS A 166 -12.96 -22.23 -5.22
N LEU A 167 -11.95 -21.46 -4.81
CA LEU A 167 -11.07 -21.83 -3.70
C LEU A 167 -11.85 -21.96 -2.39
N VAL A 168 -12.77 -21.03 -2.09
CA VAL A 168 -13.63 -21.12 -0.89
C VAL A 168 -14.53 -22.35 -0.96
N ALA A 169 -15.16 -22.59 -2.11
CA ALA A 169 -16.05 -23.74 -2.28
C ALA A 169 -15.32 -25.08 -2.01
N GLU A 170 -14.10 -25.23 -2.53
CA GLU A 170 -13.31 -26.46 -2.40
C GLU A 170 -12.64 -26.60 -1.01
N THR A 171 -12.22 -25.49 -0.40
CA THR A 171 -11.46 -25.54 0.87
C THR A 171 -12.33 -25.46 2.12
N LYS A 172 -13.54 -24.89 2.06
CA LYS A 172 -14.45 -24.79 3.21
C LYS A 172 -14.64 -26.12 3.97
N PRO A 173 -14.95 -27.27 3.34
CA PRO A 173 -15.09 -28.53 4.07
C PRO A 173 -13.78 -29.02 4.70
N LEU A 174 -12.63 -28.66 4.15
CA LEU A 174 -11.30 -29.04 4.65
C LEU A 174 -10.84 -28.17 5.82
N VAL A 175 -11.22 -26.89 5.82
CA VAL A 175 -10.78 -25.88 6.79
C VAL A 175 -11.73 -25.80 7.99
N ALA A 176 -13.04 -25.96 7.80
CA ALA A 176 -14.05 -25.92 8.87
C ALA A 176 -13.68 -26.74 10.13
N PRO A 177 -13.27 -28.02 10.04
CA PRO A 177 -12.90 -28.79 11.24
C PRO A 177 -11.65 -28.24 11.94
N LYS A 178 -10.72 -27.62 11.21
CA LYS A 178 -9.51 -27.02 11.80
C LYS A 178 -9.85 -25.74 12.56
N VAL A 179 -10.79 -24.94 12.05
CA VAL A 179 -11.29 -23.74 12.74
C VAL A 179 -11.97 -24.13 14.04
N GLN A 180 -12.85 -25.14 14.02
CA GLN A 180 -13.51 -25.64 15.23
C GLN A 180 -12.49 -26.14 16.28
N ALA A 181 -11.47 -26.90 15.85
CA ALA A 181 -10.42 -27.38 16.74
C ALA A 181 -9.65 -26.20 17.39
N MET A 182 -9.36 -25.16 16.62
CA MET A 182 -8.72 -23.94 17.12
C MET A 182 -9.61 -23.22 18.14
N GLU A 183 -10.89 -23.01 17.84
CA GLU A 183 -11.86 -22.36 18.75
C GLU A 183 -11.95 -23.09 20.09
N GLN A 184 -12.02 -24.42 20.06
CA GLN A 184 -12.01 -25.24 21.27
C GLN A 184 -10.71 -25.08 22.06
N SER A 185 -9.57 -25.04 21.36
CA SER A 185 -8.25 -24.88 21.96
C SER A 185 -8.09 -23.51 22.64
N VAL A 186 -8.65 -22.45 22.04
CA VAL A 186 -8.66 -21.10 22.61
C VAL A 186 -9.57 -21.05 23.83
N ARG A 187 -10.78 -21.61 23.73
CA ARG A 187 -11.73 -21.66 24.86
C ARG A 187 -11.12 -22.36 26.08
N LYS A 188 -10.51 -23.53 25.89
CA LYS A 188 -9.83 -24.26 26.98
C LYS A 188 -8.74 -23.43 27.67
N ARG A 189 -7.99 -22.63 26.91
CA ARG A 189 -6.98 -21.73 27.48
C ARG A 189 -7.59 -20.59 28.29
N PHE A 190 -8.70 -20.01 27.81
CA PHE A 190 -9.43 -19.01 28.59
C PHE A 190 -10.02 -19.60 29.88
N GLU A 191 -10.61 -20.79 29.80
CA GLU A 191 -11.13 -21.51 30.97
C GLU A 191 -10.02 -21.85 31.98
N ALA A 192 -8.84 -22.26 31.51
CA ALA A 192 -7.69 -22.55 32.37
C ALA A 192 -7.02 -21.29 32.97
N ALA A 193 -7.13 -20.15 32.29
CA ALA A 193 -6.61 -18.86 32.77
C ALA A 193 -7.62 -18.10 33.63
N ALA A 194 -8.90 -18.51 33.63
CA ALA A 194 -9.90 -17.97 34.54
C ALA A 194 -9.63 -18.49 35.96
N PRO A 195 -9.50 -17.61 36.98
CA PRO A 195 -9.32 -18.06 38.34
C PRO A 195 -10.56 -18.87 38.77
N ALA A 196 -10.34 -20.02 39.42
CA ALA A 196 -11.41 -20.74 40.09
C ALA A 196 -12.11 -19.75 41.02
N ALA A 197 -13.41 -19.49 40.79
CA ALA A 197 -14.20 -18.69 41.71
C ALA A 197 -13.99 -19.28 43.10
N ALA A 198 -13.40 -18.48 44.00
CA ALA A 198 -13.16 -18.87 45.37
C ALA A 198 -14.49 -19.38 45.93
N ALA A 199 -14.55 -20.68 46.20
CA ALA A 199 -15.67 -21.25 46.92
C ALA A 199 -15.77 -20.49 48.25
N SER A 200 -16.85 -19.71 48.37
CA SER A 200 -17.18 -18.99 49.59
C SER A 200 -17.15 -19.98 50.76
N ALA A 201 -16.14 -19.88 51.61
CA ALA A 201 -16.13 -20.57 52.89
C ALA A 201 -17.26 -19.99 53.75
N PRO A 202 -18.15 -20.81 54.35
CA PRO A 202 -19.14 -20.31 55.28
C PRO A 202 -18.45 -19.94 56.59
N LYS A 203 -18.65 -18.71 57.07
CA LYS A 203 -18.30 -18.35 58.45
C LYS A 203 -19.43 -18.78 59.39
N GLN A 204 -19.14 -19.76 60.24
CA GLN A 204 -19.71 -19.85 61.59
C GLN A 204 -18.71 -19.24 62.58
#